data_AF-A0ABD0R6D2-F1
#
_entry.id   AF-A0ABD0R6D2-F1
#
_cell.length_a   1.000
_cell.length_b   1.000
_cell.length_c   1.000
_cell.angle_alpha   90.00
_cell.angle_beta   90.00
_cell.angle_gamma   90.00
#
_symmetry.space_group_name_H-M   'P 1'
#
loop_
_entity.id
_entity.type
_entity.pdbx_description
1 polymer ?
#
loop_
_entity_poly.entity_id
_entity_poly.type
_entity_poly.pdbx_seq_one_letter_code
_entity_poly.pdbx_strand_id
1 'polypeptide(L)'
;VSWDKTLCIGSTYDETDETITHHIVDRPSMEKQYINRYYIQPQWVYDCVNAKMLLPVEEYFLGVTLPPHLSPFVEETEGDYVPPEKLKLMALQRGEKP
;
A
#
# COMPACT_ATOMS: atom_id res chain seq x y z
N VAL A 1 -0.74 2.58 14.84
CA VAL A 1 -1.07 1.25 14.28
C VAL A 1 -1.79 0.47 15.35
N SER A 2 -2.91 -0.16 15.03
CA SER A 2 -3.71 -1.01 15.93
C SER A 2 -4.08 -2.29 15.19
N TRP A 3 -4.61 -3.27 15.91
CA TRP A 3 -5.14 -4.52 15.38
C TRP A 3 -6.33 -4.95 16.24
N ASP A 4 -7.04 -5.99 15.82
CA ASP A 4 -8.15 -6.52 16.60
C ASP A 4 -7.70 -6.94 18.01
N LYS A 5 -8.43 -6.49 19.03
CA LYS A 5 -8.13 -6.69 20.45
C LYS A 5 -7.98 -8.16 20.86
N THR A 6 -8.54 -9.10 20.09
CA THR A 6 -8.46 -10.53 20.38
C THR A 6 -7.16 -11.17 19.87
N LEU A 7 -6.44 -10.51 18.95
CA LEU A 7 -5.26 -11.08 18.31
C LEU A 7 -3.99 -10.92 19.14
N CYS A 8 -3.77 -9.76 19.75
CA CYS A 8 -2.58 -9.49 20.56
C CYS A 8 -2.76 -8.28 21.49
N ILE A 9 -1.99 -8.21 22.56
CA ILE A 9 -1.90 -7.04 23.44
C ILE A 9 -1.46 -5.80 22.66
N GLY A 10 -1.95 -4.60 23.00
CA GLY A 10 -1.51 -3.35 22.34
C GLY A 10 -2.48 -2.79 21.27
N SER A 11 -3.69 -3.34 21.17
CA SER A 11 -4.82 -2.74 20.42
C SER A 11 -5.21 -1.39 21.04
N THR A 12 -4.51 -0.33 20.63
CA THR A 12 -4.66 1.02 21.22
C THR A 12 -5.93 1.73 20.72
N TYR A 13 -6.38 1.37 19.52
CA TYR A 13 -7.56 1.93 18.87
C TYR A 13 -8.59 0.82 18.62
N ASP A 14 -9.86 1.09 18.91
CA ASP A 14 -10.98 0.21 18.57
C ASP A 14 -11.29 0.30 17.07
N GLU A 15 -11.84 -0.76 16.47
CA GLU A 15 -12.21 -0.76 15.06
C GLU A 15 -13.21 0.36 14.71
N THR A 16 -14.06 0.78 15.66
CA THR A 16 -15.02 1.88 15.45
C THR A 16 -14.41 3.28 15.51
N ASP A 17 -13.12 3.42 15.84
CA ASP A 17 -12.48 4.72 16.04
C ASP A 17 -12.43 5.55 14.74
N GLU A 18 -13.10 6.70 14.72
CA GLU A 18 -13.19 7.57 13.55
C GLU A 18 -11.87 8.23 13.14
N THR A 19 -10.85 8.21 14.01
CA THR A 19 -9.52 8.76 13.71
C THR A 19 -8.67 7.85 12.81
N ILE A 20 -9.09 6.60 12.62
CA ILE A 20 -8.43 5.65 11.71
C ILE A 20 -8.63 6.11 10.27
N THR A 21 -7.54 6.31 9.53
CA THR A 21 -7.57 6.76 8.12
C THR A 21 -7.33 5.65 7.10
N HIS A 22 -6.55 4.63 7.46
CA HIS A 22 -6.19 3.51 6.60
C HIS A 22 -6.44 2.20 7.31
N HIS A 23 -7.12 1.27 6.63
CA HIS A 23 -7.36 -0.08 7.10
C HIS A 23 -6.68 -1.05 6.12
N ILE A 24 -5.66 -1.75 6.61
CA ILE A 24 -4.91 -2.74 5.82
C ILE A 24 -5.66 -4.07 5.85
N VAL A 25 -6.02 -4.61 4.69
CA VAL A 25 -6.89 -5.78 4.57
C VAL A 25 -6.31 -6.79 3.59
N ASP A 26 -6.16 -8.03 4.05
CA ASP A 26 -5.71 -9.20 3.28
C ASP A 26 -6.86 -10.20 3.09
N ARG A 27 -8.00 -9.68 2.65
CA ARG A 27 -9.25 -10.43 2.41
C ARG A 27 -9.87 -9.93 1.11
N PRO A 28 -10.53 -10.80 0.33
CA PRO A 28 -11.11 -10.42 -0.96
C PRO A 28 -12.24 -9.38 -0.83
N SER A 29 -12.93 -9.37 0.31
CA SER A 29 -14.01 -8.45 0.61
C SER A 29 -14.14 -8.24 2.12
N MET A 30 -14.80 -7.16 2.51
CA MET A 30 -15.22 -6.94 3.90
C MET A 30 -16.70 -6.59 3.98
N GLU A 31 -17.36 -7.09 5.02
CA GLU A 31 -18.78 -6.82 5.30
C GLU A 31 -19.02 -5.41 5.82
N LYS A 32 -18.12 -4.90 6.67
CA LYS A 32 -18.25 -3.61 7.34
C LYS A 32 -17.19 -2.64 6.82
N GLN A 33 -17.64 -1.54 6.22
CA GLN A 33 -16.75 -0.47 5.77
C GLN A 33 -17.21 0.89 6.31
N TYR A 34 -16.25 1.74 6.64
CA TYR A 34 -16.46 3.12 7.06
C TYR A 34 -16.07 4.05 5.93
N ILE A 35 -16.93 5.02 5.64
CA ILE A 35 -16.78 5.92 4.48
C ILE A 35 -15.50 6.79 4.59
N ASN A 36 -15.06 7.10 5.80
CA ASN A 36 -13.92 7.97 6.06
C ASN A 36 -12.56 7.23 6.05
N ARG A 37 -12.47 6.03 5.46
CA ARG A 37 -11.27 5.19 5.51
C ARG A 37 -10.89 4.64 4.15
N TYR A 38 -9.59 4.56 3.91
CA TYR A 38 -9.04 3.83 2.77
C TYR A 38 -8.81 2.36 3.14
N TYR A 39 -9.44 1.47 2.39
CA TYR A 39 -9.26 0.03 2.50
C TYR A 39 -8.24 -0.44 1.48
N ILE A 40 -7.05 -0.74 1.94
CA ILE A 40 -5.88 -1.00 1.09
C ILE A 40 -5.26 -2.36 1.41
N GLN A 41 -4.63 -2.96 0.40
CA GLN A 41 -3.93 -4.23 0.53
C GLN A 41 -2.53 -4.04 1.14
N PRO A 42 -1.96 -5.05 1.84
CA PRO A 42 -0.68 -4.93 2.54
C PRO A 42 0.49 -4.47 1.65
N GLN A 43 0.45 -4.76 0.35
CA GLN A 43 1.51 -4.41 -0.59
C GLN A 43 1.82 -2.90 -0.62
N TRP A 44 0.81 -2.04 -0.43
CA TRP A 44 1.01 -0.59 -0.41
C TRP A 44 2.04 -0.15 0.63
N VAL A 45 2.05 -0.77 1.81
CA VAL A 45 3.01 -0.45 2.88
C VAL A 45 4.44 -0.78 2.43
N TYR A 46 4.64 -1.96 1.87
CA TYR A 46 5.96 -2.41 1.41
C TYR A 46 6.46 -1.58 0.24
N ASP A 47 5.61 -1.30 -0.73
CA ASP A 47 5.97 -0.49 -1.90
C ASP A 47 6.30 0.95 -1.49
N CYS A 48 5.55 1.55 -0.55
CA CYS A 48 5.87 2.87 -0.01
C CYS A 48 7.23 2.90 0.69
N VAL A 49 7.54 1.87 1.50
CA VAL A 49 8.82 1.76 2.20
C VAL A 49 9.97 1.60 1.20
N ASN A 50 9.80 0.74 0.19
CA ASN A 50 10.81 0.51 -0.85
C ASN A 50 11.05 1.77 -1.70
N ALA A 51 9.98 2.48 -2.06
CA ALA A 51 10.03 3.74 -2.80
C ALA A 51 10.52 4.93 -1.97
N LYS A 52 10.52 4.81 -0.63
CA LYS A 52 10.75 5.90 0.33
C LYS A 52 9.83 7.09 0.09
N MET A 53 8.60 6.82 -0.35
CA MET A 53 7.62 7.81 -0.77
C MET A 53 6.21 7.29 -0.48
N LEU A 54 5.28 8.18 -0.17
CA LEU A 54 3.86 7.82 -0.03
C LEU A 54 3.24 7.63 -1.42
N LEU A 55 2.92 6.39 -1.77
CA LEU A 55 2.33 6.05 -3.06
C LEU A 55 0.81 6.30 -3.06
N PRO A 56 0.20 6.55 -4.24
CA PRO A 56 -1.25 6.62 -4.38
C PRO A 56 -1.91 5.33 -3.86
N VAL A 57 -3.05 5.46 -3.19
CA VAL A 57 -3.75 4.33 -2.56
C VAL A 57 -4.66 3.58 -3.54
N GLU A 58 -5.02 4.23 -4.63
CA GLU A 58 -6.03 3.79 -5.60
C GLU A 58 -5.64 2.48 -6.30
N GLU A 59 -4.35 2.30 -6.58
CA GLU A 59 -3.82 1.06 -7.21
C GLU A 59 -3.79 -0.13 -6.23
N TYR A 60 -4.09 0.11 -4.94
CA TYR A 60 -3.97 -0.87 -3.87
C TYR A 60 -5.30 -1.13 -3.14
N PHE A 61 -6.40 -0.57 -3.62
CA PHE A 61 -7.73 -0.83 -3.05
C PHE A 61 -8.09 -2.32 -3.13
N LEU A 62 -9.04 -2.72 -2.28
CA LEU A 62 -9.56 -4.08 -2.28
C LEU A 62 -10.13 -4.46 -3.66
N GLY A 63 -9.80 -5.66 -4.13
CA GLY A 63 -10.27 -6.20 -5.40
C GLY A 63 -9.56 -5.65 -6.66
N VAL A 64 -8.67 -4.66 -6.51
CA VAL A 64 -7.83 -4.17 -7.60
C VAL A 64 -6.67 -5.13 -7.86
N THR A 65 -6.30 -5.29 -9.12
CA THR A 65 -5.07 -5.98 -9.51
C THR A 65 -3.87 -5.16 -9.05
N LEU A 66 -3.11 -5.71 -8.10
CA LEU A 66 -1.96 -5.04 -7.52
C LEU A 66 -0.86 -4.77 -8.57
N PRO A 67 -0.16 -3.63 -8.46
CA PRO A 67 0.99 -3.38 -9.31
C PRO A 67 2.07 -4.45 -9.07
N PRO A 68 2.85 -4.82 -10.11
CA PRO A 68 4.01 -5.69 -9.93
C PRO A 68 4.97 -5.15 -8.86
N HIS A 69 5.31 -6.00 -7.89
CA HIS A 69 6.24 -5.61 -6.83
C HIS A 69 7.66 -5.44 -7.39
N LEU A 70 8.28 -4.31 -7.09
CA LEU A 70 9.68 -4.03 -7.42
C LEU A 70 10.58 -4.42 -6.24
N SER A 71 11.41 -5.45 -6.43
CA SER A 71 12.35 -5.89 -5.40
C SER A 71 13.40 -4.82 -5.11
N PRO A 72 13.65 -4.47 -3.83
CA PRO A 72 14.65 -3.50 -3.45
C PRO A 72 16.09 -4.04 -3.53
N PHE A 73 16.25 -5.33 -3.81
CA PHE A 73 17.56 -6.02 -3.81
C PHE A 73 18.10 -6.28 -5.23
N VAL A 74 17.36 -5.90 -6.26
CA VAL A 74 17.82 -6.07 -7.65
C VAL A 74 18.71 -4.89 -8.01
N GLU A 75 19.98 -5.18 -8.30
CA GLU A 75 20.90 -4.23 -8.91
C GLU A 75 20.67 -4.21 -10.42
N GLU A 76 20.43 -3.04 -10.99
CA GLU A 76 20.31 -2.89 -12.44
C GLU A 76 21.68 -2.83 -13.09
N THR A 77 21.87 -3.63 -14.13
CA THR A 77 23.02 -3.56 -15.03
C THR A 77 22.64 -2.88 -16.34
N GLU A 78 23.62 -2.29 -17.01
CA GLU A 78 23.40 -1.62 -18.29
C GLU A 78 22.93 -2.64 -19.34
N GLY A 79 21.70 -2.43 -19.86
CA GLY A 79 21.05 -3.34 -20.80
C GLY A 79 19.92 -4.18 -20.21
N ASP A 80 19.69 -4.13 -18.89
CA ASP A 80 18.56 -4.81 -18.27
C ASP A 80 17.22 -4.18 -18.68
N TYR A 81 16.19 -5.02 -18.75
CA TYR A 81 14.82 -4.58 -18.96
C TYR A 81 14.34 -3.75 -17.76
N VAL A 82 13.96 -2.49 -18.01
CA VAL A 82 13.33 -1.63 -17.01
C VAL A 82 11.81 -1.79 -17.09
N PRO A 83 11.15 -2.31 -16.04
CA PRO A 83 9.69 -2.46 -16.04
C PRO A 83 8.97 -1.11 -16.14
N PRO A 84 7.80 -1.04 -16.80
CA PRO A 84 6.98 0.17 -16.89
C PRO A 84 6.64 0.80 -15.54
N GLU A 85 6.46 -0.03 -14.51
CA GLU A 85 6.17 0.38 -13.13
C GLU A 85 7.34 1.17 -12.53
N LYS A 86 8.57 0.76 -12.85
CA LYS A 86 9.78 1.46 -12.40
C LYS A 86 9.92 2.82 -13.07
N LEU A 87 9.58 2.91 -14.36
CA LEU A 87 9.52 4.19 -15.07
C LEU A 87 8.48 5.13 -14.45
N LYS A 88 7.27 4.63 -14.14
CA LYS A 88 6.25 5.40 -13.43
C LYS A 88 6.73 5.89 -12.07
N LEU A 89 7.40 5.02 -11.30
CA LEU A 89 7.94 5.38 -9.99
C LEU A 89 9.01 6.48 -10.09
N MET A 90 9.91 6.39 -11.09
CA MET A 90 10.91 7.42 -11.36
C MET A 90 10.28 8.76 -11.78
N ALA A 91 9.20 8.72 -12.56
CA ALA A 91 8.45 9.93 -12.94
C ALA A 91 7.78 10.58 -11.71
N LEU A 92 7.13 9.78 -10.86
CA LEU A 92 6.53 10.24 -9.60
C LEU A 92 7.58 10.89 -8.68
N GLN A 93 8.77 10.30 -8.56
CA GLN A 93 9.87 10.87 -7.77
C GLN A 93 10.38 12.22 -8.32
N ARG A 94 10.22 12.46 -9.63
CA ARG A 94 10.52 13.74 -10.29
C ARG A 94 9.40 14.77 -10.13
N GLY A 95 8.27 14.39 -9.52
CA GLY A 95 7.08 15.24 -9.40
C GLY A 95 6.25 15.33 -10.68
N GLU A 96 6.52 14.46 -11.65
CA GLU A 96 5.74 14.36 -12.88
C GLU A 96 4.48 13.55 -12.57
N LYS A 97 3.30 14.09 -12.91
CA LYS A 97 2.06 13.32 -12.80
C LYS A 97 2.04 12.26 -13.91
N PRO A 98 1.69 11.00 -13.59
CA PRO A 98 1.55 9.95 -14.58
C PRO A 98 0.46 10.23 -15.61
#